data_AF-A0A347VRB1-F1
#
_entry.id   AF-A0A347VRB1-F1
#
_cell.length_a   1.000
_cell.length_b   1.000
_cell.length_c   1.000
_cell.angle_alpha   90.00
_cell.angle_beta   90.00
_cell.angle_gamma   90.00
#
_symmetry.space_group_name_H-M   'P 1'
#
loop_
_entity.id
_entity.type
_entity.pdbx_description
1 polymer ?
#
loop_
_entity_poly.entity_id
_entity_poly.type
_entity_poly.pdbx_seq_one_letter_code
_entity_poly.pdbx_strand_id
1 'polypeptide(L)'
;MKKQLAITLILLGIFQYLQSDNRQENQAINKDSIISEYDFITANEYGKYLYENPRGISCKSCHGEYGQGEVIAKYIKMEKEVELKAPNITSLSKERFELAINTSKSIMPKYYLTTQEISAIYTYIQSYSQIKEIE
;
A
#
# COMPACT_ATOMS: atom_id res chain seq x y z
N MET A 1 54.95 18.59 -41.06
CA MET A 1 54.36 17.37 -40.44
C MET A 1 53.62 17.64 -39.12
N LYS A 2 54.19 18.38 -38.15
CA LYS A 2 53.52 18.63 -36.84
C LYS A 2 52.20 19.43 -36.91
N LYS A 3 52.03 20.32 -37.89
CA LYS A 3 50.79 21.12 -38.07
C LYS A 3 49.59 20.30 -38.58
N GLN A 4 49.82 19.29 -39.43
CA GLN A 4 48.76 18.39 -39.91
C GLN A 4 48.18 17.53 -38.77
N LEU A 5 49.04 17.10 -37.84
CA LEU A 5 48.66 16.24 -36.71
C LEU A 5 47.74 16.97 -35.71
N ALA A 6 47.93 18.28 -35.54
CA ALA A 6 47.07 19.11 -34.69
C ALA A 6 45.66 19.28 -35.28
N ILE A 7 45.55 19.42 -36.60
CA ILE A 7 44.25 19.59 -37.29
C ILE A 7 43.42 18.30 -37.20
N THR A 8 44.05 17.14 -37.34
CA THR A 8 43.36 15.85 -37.21
C THR A 8 42.82 15.60 -35.80
N LEU A 9 43.52 16.04 -34.75
CA LEU A 9 43.06 15.88 -33.37
C LEU A 9 41.87 16.80 -33.06
N ILE A 10 41.85 18.01 -33.60
CA ILE A 10 40.73 18.95 -33.44
C ILE A 10 39.48 18.41 -34.14
N LEU A 11 39.61 17.86 -35.35
CA LEU A 11 38.48 17.29 -36.09
C LEU A 11 37.91 16.03 -35.42
N LEU A 12 38.75 15.17 -34.83
CA LEU A 12 38.30 14.02 -34.03
C LEU A 12 37.53 14.46 -32.77
N GLY A 13 38.02 15.50 -32.09
CA GLY A 13 37.33 16.05 -30.91
C GLY A 13 35.97 16.66 -31.25
N ILE A 14 35.86 17.37 -32.37
CA ILE A 14 34.58 17.92 -32.86
C ILE A 14 33.65 16.78 -33.27
N PHE A 15 34.14 15.75 -33.96
CA PHE A 15 33.32 14.60 -34.34
C PHE A 15 32.79 13.83 -33.12
N GLN A 16 33.61 13.64 -32.08
CA GLN A 16 33.19 13.04 -30.81
C GLN A 16 32.18 13.92 -30.07
N TYR A 17 32.38 15.24 -30.07
CA TYR A 17 31.46 16.19 -29.45
C TYR A 17 30.10 16.19 -30.16
N LEU A 18 30.09 16.22 -31.50
CA LEU A 18 28.88 16.12 -32.32
C LEU A 18 28.15 14.77 -32.14
N GLN A 19 28.85 13.69 -31.77
CA GLN A 19 28.24 12.40 -31.44
C GLN A 19 27.67 12.32 -30.01
N SER A 20 28.06 13.23 -29.10
CA SER A 20 27.61 13.20 -27.70
C SER A 20 26.17 13.70 -27.50
N ASP A 21 25.70 14.65 -28.33
CA ASP A 21 24.35 15.22 -28.24
C ASP A 21 23.25 14.22 -28.66
N ASN A 22 23.55 13.32 -29.59
CA ASN A 22 22.60 12.31 -30.09
C ASN A 22 22.40 11.10 -29.16
N ARG A 23 22.99 11.08 -27.96
CA ARG A 23 22.89 9.95 -27.01
C ARG A 23 21.83 10.16 -25.92
N GLN A 24 21.23 11.35 -25.80
CA GLN A 24 20.24 11.63 -24.75
C GLN A 24 18.77 11.61 -25.21
N GLU A 25 18.47 11.21 -26.45
CA GLU A 25 17.06 11.06 -26.90
C GLU A 25 16.56 9.60 -26.83
N ASN A 26 17.43 8.62 -26.57
CA ASN A 26 17.07 7.20 -26.48
C ASN A 26 17.20 6.61 -25.06
N GLN A 27 17.01 7.43 -24.03
CA GLN A 27 16.83 6.98 -22.64
C GLN A 27 15.73 7.77 -21.89
N ALA A 28 14.70 8.22 -22.59
CA ALA A 28 13.37 8.32 -21.98
C ALA A 28 12.69 6.97 -22.18
N ILE A 29 13.13 5.96 -21.43
CA ILE A 29 12.36 4.72 -21.29
C ILE A 29 11.02 5.17 -20.72
N ASN A 30 9.99 4.96 -21.52
CA ASN A 30 8.61 5.21 -21.20
C ASN A 30 8.29 4.57 -19.83
N LYS A 31 8.30 5.38 -18.77
CA LYS A 31 8.01 4.96 -17.39
C LYS A 31 6.58 4.39 -17.28
N ASP A 32 5.76 4.62 -18.30
CA ASP A 32 4.38 4.18 -18.39
C ASP A 32 4.20 2.90 -19.25
N SER A 33 5.29 2.25 -19.73
CA SER A 33 5.18 1.06 -20.60
C SER A 33 5.87 -0.22 -20.12
N ILE A 34 6.20 -0.35 -18.84
CA ILE A 34 6.49 -1.66 -18.22
C ILE A 34 5.59 -1.83 -17.00
N ILE A 35 4.27 -1.92 -17.23
CA ILE A 35 3.45 -2.79 -16.41
C ILE A 35 3.51 -4.13 -17.13
N SER A 36 4.34 -5.04 -16.62
CA SER A 36 4.35 -6.41 -17.14
C SER A 36 2.95 -7.00 -16.98
N GLU A 37 2.55 -7.86 -17.90
CA GLU A 37 1.29 -8.62 -17.87
C GLU A 37 1.10 -9.47 -16.59
N TYR A 38 2.07 -9.44 -15.66
CA TYR A 38 2.18 -10.32 -14.49
C TYR A 38 2.47 -9.64 -13.14
N ASP A 39 2.42 -8.30 -13.02
CA ASP A 39 2.50 -7.66 -11.68
C ASP A 39 1.12 -7.69 -10.98
N PHE A 40 0.62 -8.90 -10.75
CA PHE A 40 -0.59 -9.12 -9.95
C PHE A 40 -0.28 -8.86 -8.49
N ILE A 41 -1.07 -8.01 -7.84
CA ILE A 41 -1.02 -7.86 -6.39
C ILE A 41 -1.29 -9.20 -5.71
N THR A 42 -0.53 -9.51 -4.66
CA THR A 42 -0.75 -10.69 -3.84
C THR A 42 -2.07 -10.58 -3.08
N ALA A 43 -2.62 -11.71 -2.64
CA ALA A 43 -3.84 -11.71 -1.82
C ALA A 43 -3.66 -10.91 -0.51
N ASN A 44 -2.43 -10.88 0.04
CA ASN A 44 -2.10 -10.09 1.22
C ASN A 44 -2.11 -8.59 0.92
N GLU A 45 -1.49 -8.16 -0.19
CA GLU A 45 -1.50 -6.76 -0.63
C GLU A 45 -2.91 -6.28 -0.98
N TYR A 46 -3.71 -7.13 -1.62
CA TYR A 46 -5.12 -6.85 -1.86
C TYR A 46 -5.90 -6.70 -0.55
N GLY A 47 -5.67 -7.60 0.41
CA GLY A 47 -6.25 -7.51 1.75
C GLY A 47 -5.83 -6.24 2.50
N LYS A 48 -4.57 -5.83 2.39
CA LYS A 48 -4.05 -4.58 2.94
C LYS A 48 -4.77 -3.37 2.35
N TYR A 49 -4.84 -3.29 1.02
CA TYR A 49 -5.50 -2.20 0.33
C TYR A 49 -6.97 -2.08 0.75
N LEU A 50 -7.67 -3.22 0.82
CA LEU A 50 -9.05 -3.27 1.32
C LEU A 50 -9.16 -2.93 2.81
N TYR A 51 -8.18 -3.25 3.64
CA TYR A 51 -8.20 -2.87 5.06
C TYR A 51 -8.02 -1.36 5.24
N GLU A 52 -7.14 -0.77 4.44
CA GLU A 52 -6.88 0.67 4.43
C GLU A 52 -8.04 1.46 3.84
N ASN A 53 -8.72 0.94 2.81
CA ASN A 53 -9.78 1.66 2.12
C ASN A 53 -10.81 0.73 1.43
N PRO A 54 -11.66 0.01 2.18
CA PRO A 54 -12.62 -0.94 1.60
C PRO A 54 -13.69 -0.24 0.76
N ARG A 55 -14.16 0.94 1.19
CA ARG A 55 -15.18 1.79 0.53
C ARG A 55 -15.12 3.26 0.97
N GLY A 56 -13.93 3.85 1.00
CA GLY A 56 -13.73 5.26 1.40
C GLY A 56 -13.62 5.50 2.91
N ILE A 57 -13.82 4.47 3.75
CA ILE A 57 -13.70 4.55 5.20
C ILE A 57 -12.74 3.45 5.66
N SER A 58 -11.62 3.84 6.22
CA SER A 58 -10.54 2.93 6.61
C SER A 58 -10.92 2.04 7.80
N CYS A 59 -10.66 0.74 7.71
CA CYS A 59 -10.76 -0.15 8.88
C CYS A 59 -9.64 0.14 9.90
N LYS A 60 -8.44 0.48 9.39
CA LYS A 60 -7.26 0.85 10.17
C LYS A 60 -7.50 2.04 11.08
N SER A 61 -8.26 3.05 10.64
CA SER A 61 -8.57 4.24 11.46
C SER A 61 -9.38 3.94 12.73
N CYS A 62 -10.02 2.76 12.82
CA CYS A 62 -10.75 2.34 14.01
C CYS A 62 -10.05 1.19 14.72
N HIS A 63 -9.60 0.18 13.97
CA HIS A 63 -9.05 -1.05 14.53
C HIS A 63 -7.52 -1.05 14.64
N GLY A 64 -6.84 0.07 14.34
CA GLY A 64 -5.40 0.21 14.38
C GLY A 64 -4.67 -0.44 13.18
N GLU A 65 -3.35 -0.24 13.08
CA GLU A 65 -2.51 -0.69 11.94
C GLU A 65 -2.75 -2.14 11.50
N TYR A 66 -2.88 -3.05 12.47
CA TYR A 66 -2.95 -4.50 12.25
C TYR A 66 -4.17 -5.13 12.92
N GLY A 67 -5.20 -4.36 13.24
CA GLY A 67 -6.39 -4.88 13.89
C GLY A 67 -6.29 -5.03 15.42
N GLN A 68 -5.29 -4.45 16.07
CA GLN A 68 -5.13 -4.52 17.53
C GLN A 68 -6.23 -3.80 18.35
N GLY A 69 -7.08 -3.00 17.70
CA GLY A 69 -8.07 -2.13 18.33
C GLY A 69 -7.47 -0.80 18.77
N GLU A 70 -8.29 0.25 18.82
CA GLU A 70 -7.86 1.60 19.19
C GLU A 70 -8.99 2.39 19.87
N VAL A 71 -8.62 3.44 20.61
CA VAL A 71 -9.57 4.46 21.09
C VAL A 71 -9.89 5.39 19.93
N ILE A 72 -11.13 5.37 19.47
CA ILE A 72 -11.61 6.17 18.34
C ILE A 72 -11.90 7.60 18.77
N ALA A 73 -12.51 7.76 19.95
CA ALA A 73 -12.84 9.06 20.49
C ALA A 73 -12.98 9.02 22.01
N LYS A 74 -12.79 10.17 22.65
CA LYS A 74 -13.14 10.41 24.05
C LYS A 74 -14.20 11.49 24.11
N TYR A 75 -15.19 11.32 24.98
CA TYR A 75 -16.28 12.28 25.17
C TYR A 75 -16.81 12.23 26.59
N ILE A 76 -17.51 13.29 27.01
CA ILE A 76 -18.14 13.37 28.34
C ILE A 76 -19.60 12.93 28.24
N LYS A 77 -20.01 11.99 29.07
CA LYS A 77 -21.41 11.57 29.23
C LYS A 77 -21.75 11.53 30.71
N MET A 78 -22.74 12.34 31.12
CA MET A 78 -23.17 12.44 32.52
C MET A 78 -21.98 12.73 33.46
N GLU A 79 -21.21 13.77 33.14
CA GLU A 79 -20.03 14.23 33.90
C GLU A 79 -18.88 13.22 34.01
N LYS A 80 -18.94 12.09 33.28
CA LYS A 80 -17.87 11.09 33.23
C LYS A 80 -17.24 11.05 31.85
N GLU A 81 -15.91 10.96 31.80
CA GLU A 81 -15.18 10.66 30.57
C GLU A 81 -15.45 9.22 30.14
N VAL A 82 -15.80 9.05 28.87
CA VAL A 82 -16.09 7.78 28.22
C VAL A 82 -15.24 7.67 26.96
N GLU A 83 -14.67 6.49 26.75
CA GLU A 83 -13.90 6.16 25.56
C GLU A 83 -14.72 5.29 24.61
N LEU A 84 -14.86 5.73 23.36
CA LEU A 84 -15.34 4.89 22.27
C LEU A 84 -14.17 4.09 21.72
N LYS A 85 -14.20 2.76 21.89
CA LYS A 85 -13.11 1.87 21.47
C LYS A 85 -13.57 0.87 20.43
N ALA A 86 -12.75 0.64 19.42
CA ALA A 86 -12.85 -0.56 18.61
C ALA A 86 -12.21 -1.75 19.32
N PRO A 87 -12.77 -2.96 19.19
CA PRO A 87 -12.16 -4.15 19.74
C PRO A 87 -10.91 -4.57 18.94
N ASN A 88 -10.03 -5.32 19.61
CA ASN A 88 -9.01 -6.11 18.96
C ASN A 88 -9.67 -7.21 18.10
N ILE A 89 -9.23 -7.34 16.86
CA ILE A 89 -9.72 -8.30 15.87
C ILE A 89 -8.64 -9.28 15.39
N THR A 90 -7.44 -9.27 15.98
CA THR A 90 -6.30 -10.13 15.58
C THR A 90 -6.50 -11.60 15.92
N SER A 91 -7.33 -11.90 16.93
CA SER A 91 -7.59 -13.26 17.43
C SER A 91 -8.98 -13.81 17.11
N LEU A 92 -9.75 -13.13 16.25
CA LEU A 92 -11.07 -13.62 15.84
C LEU A 92 -10.94 -14.84 14.93
N SER A 93 -11.86 -15.81 15.07
CA SER A 93 -12.06 -16.84 14.05
C SER A 93 -12.59 -16.20 12.76
N LYS A 94 -12.35 -16.86 11.62
CA LYS A 94 -12.82 -16.38 10.31
C LYS A 94 -14.33 -16.16 10.29
N GLU A 95 -15.11 -17.07 10.87
CA GLU A 95 -16.58 -16.98 10.92
C GLU A 95 -17.04 -15.79 11.76
N ARG A 96 -16.35 -15.53 12.89
CA ARG A 96 -16.64 -14.38 13.75
C ARG A 96 -16.29 -13.07 13.07
N PHE A 97 -15.19 -13.04 12.31
CA PHE A 97 -14.78 -11.89 11.51
C PHE A 97 -15.80 -11.57 10.41
N GLU A 98 -16.19 -12.57 9.62
CA GLU A 98 -17.20 -12.45 8.57
C GLU A 98 -18.56 -12.01 9.12
N LEU A 99 -18.96 -12.53 10.29
CA LEU A 99 -20.18 -12.09 10.95
C LEU A 99 -20.07 -10.62 11.39
N ALA A 100 -18.96 -10.23 12.02
CA ALA A 100 -18.77 -8.89 12.56
C ALA A 100 -18.83 -7.81 11.47
N ILE A 101 -18.14 -8.03 10.35
CA ILE A 101 -18.09 -7.05 9.24
C ILE A 101 -19.46 -6.84 8.57
N ASN A 102 -20.33 -7.84 8.61
CA ASN A 102 -21.66 -7.81 8.00
C ASN A 102 -22.78 -7.33 8.94
N THR A 103 -22.59 -7.40 10.26
CA THR A 103 -23.68 -7.17 11.23
C THR A 103 -23.90 -5.70 11.58
N SER A 104 -22.95 -4.80 11.30
CA SER A 104 -22.94 -3.39 11.77
C SER A 104 -23.31 -3.20 13.22
N LYS A 105 -22.30 -3.00 14.07
CA LYS A 105 -22.49 -2.70 15.49
C LYS A 105 -21.99 -1.31 15.81
N SER A 106 -22.77 -0.58 16.62
CA SER A 106 -22.42 0.77 17.08
C SER A 106 -22.14 1.70 15.90
N ILE A 107 -20.93 2.25 15.81
CA ILE A 107 -20.50 3.17 14.75
C ILE A 107 -19.81 2.47 13.57
N MET A 108 -19.67 1.13 13.58
CA MET A 108 -18.98 0.41 12.51
C MET A 108 -19.81 0.46 11.21
N PRO A 109 -19.26 1.01 10.11
CA PRO A 109 -20.00 1.18 8.86
C PRO A 109 -20.28 -0.16 8.16
N LYS A 110 -21.24 -0.15 7.21
CA LYS A 110 -21.46 -1.25 6.27
C LYS A 110 -20.59 -1.05 5.04
N TYR A 111 -19.79 -2.04 4.70
CA TYR A 111 -18.90 -1.98 3.54
C TYR A 111 -19.46 -2.67 2.30
N TYR A 112 -20.45 -3.57 2.42
CA TYR A 112 -20.98 -4.35 1.28
C TYR A 112 -19.87 -5.05 0.47
N LEU A 113 -18.98 -5.72 1.20
CA LEU A 113 -17.88 -6.50 0.63
C LEU A 113 -18.35 -7.91 0.28
N THR A 114 -17.78 -8.47 -0.77
CA THR A 114 -17.88 -9.88 -1.13
C THR A 114 -17.16 -10.75 -0.10
N THR A 115 -17.53 -12.03 -0.03
CA THR A 115 -16.83 -13.01 0.84
C THR A 115 -15.33 -13.11 0.54
N GLN A 116 -14.94 -12.91 -0.73
CA GLN A 116 -13.54 -12.96 -1.15
C GLN A 116 -12.76 -11.75 -0.63
N GLU A 117 -13.32 -10.55 -0.74
CA GLU A 117 -12.75 -9.32 -0.15
C GLU A 117 -12.63 -9.44 1.37
N ILE A 118 -13.66 -9.95 2.05
CA ILE A 118 -13.63 -10.15 3.51
C ILE A 118 -12.53 -11.14 3.89
N SER A 119 -12.40 -12.25 3.14
CA SER A 119 -11.34 -13.23 3.38
C SER A 119 -9.95 -12.65 3.13
N ALA A 120 -9.77 -11.77 2.14
CA ALA A 120 -8.50 -11.11 1.88
C ALA A 120 -8.09 -10.21 3.05
N ILE A 121 -9.01 -9.40 3.58
CA ILE A 121 -8.78 -8.56 4.77
C ILE A 121 -8.41 -9.44 5.98
N TYR A 122 -9.16 -10.52 6.21
CA TYR A 122 -8.88 -11.46 7.30
C TYR A 122 -7.47 -12.05 7.19
N THR A 123 -7.08 -12.52 5.99
CA THR A 123 -5.74 -13.05 5.73
C THR A 123 -4.65 -12.01 5.96
N TYR A 124 -4.88 -10.76 5.55
CA TYR A 124 -3.96 -9.65 5.85
C TYR A 124 -3.77 -9.49 7.36
N ILE A 125 -4.83 -9.33 8.14
CA ILE A 125 -4.76 -9.15 9.60
C ILE A 125 -4.03 -10.33 10.27
N GLN A 126 -4.38 -11.57 9.90
CA GLN A 126 -3.77 -12.77 10.48
C GLN A 126 -2.29 -12.91 10.15
N SER A 127 -1.84 -12.46 8.97
CA SER A 127 -0.42 -12.51 8.61
C SER A 127 0.47 -11.71 9.56
N TYR A 128 -0.06 -10.65 10.19
CA TYR A 128 0.66 -9.84 11.18
C TYR A 128 0.51 -10.36 12.61
N SER A 129 -0.62 -10.97 12.95
CA SER A 129 -0.80 -11.65 14.24
C SER A 129 0.29 -12.70 14.49
N GLN A 130 0.66 -13.46 13.46
CA GLN A 130 1.66 -14.53 13.53
C GLN A 130 3.09 -14.01 13.68
N ILE A 131 3.38 -12.78 13.25
CA ILE A 131 4.72 -12.16 13.37
C ILE A 131 4.97 -11.69 14.80
N LYS A 132 3.91 -11.29 15.51
CA LYS A 132 3.99 -10.71 16.86
C LYS A 132 4.25 -11.73 17.98
N GLU A 133 4.11 -13.03 17.71
CA GLU A 133 4.44 -14.09 18.68
C GLU A 133 5.94 -14.48 18.68
N ILE A 134 6.74 -13.85 17.81
CA ILE A 134 8.17 -14.16 17.61
C ILE A 134 9.08 -13.08 18.24
N GLU A 135 8.53 -11.93 18.66
CA GLU A 135 9.22 -10.84 19.38
C GLU A 135 8.87 -10.82 20.87
#